data_AF-A0A934RUN9-F1
#
_entry.id   AF-A0A934RUN9-F1
#
_cell.length_a   1.000
_cell.length_b   1.000
_cell.length_c   1.000
_cell.angle_alpha   90.00
_cell.angle_beta   90.00
_cell.angle_gamma   90.00
#
_symmetry.space_group_name_H-M   'P 1'
#
loop_
_entity.id
_entity.type
_entity.pdbx_description
1 polymer ?
#
loop_
_entity_poly.entity_id
_entity_poly.type
_entity_poly.pdbx_seq_one_letter_code
_entity_poly.pdbx_strand_id
1 'polypeptide(L)'
;MYLLTFEAVPTSQHEDFSEVEGAWINAWIPSAHAVDIRTAEGLARDHIESSHWFIKYLDQASELDEDEFEPLDDDEEYFRTALAGEQAFVFHTYPLERNQQTE
;
A
#
# COMPACT_ATOMS: atom_id res chain seq x y z
N MET A 1 1.93 14.46 -5.48
CA MET A 1 1.49 13.44 -4.48
C MET A 1 2.61 12.41 -4.28
N TYR A 2 2.46 11.46 -3.36
CA TYR A 2 3.42 10.38 -3.15
C TYR A 2 2.77 9.01 -3.36
N LEU A 3 3.44 8.14 -4.09
CA LEU A 3 3.10 6.73 -4.24
C LEU A 3 4.18 5.89 -3.56
N LEU A 4 3.78 5.08 -2.58
CA LEU A 4 4.67 4.16 -1.87
C LEU A 4 4.17 2.73 -2.01
N THR A 5 5.06 1.80 -2.27
CA THR A 5 4.76 0.36 -2.36
C THR A 5 5.48 -0.39 -1.25
N PHE A 6 4.73 -1.10 -0.44
CA PHE A 6 5.25 -1.90 0.67
C PHE A 6 5.00 -3.39 0.45
N GLU A 7 5.95 -4.24 0.88
CA GLU A 7 5.64 -5.64 1.16
C GLU A 7 5.29 -5.77 2.64
N ALA A 8 4.14 -6.36 2.93
CA ALA A 8 3.70 -6.60 4.29
C ALA A 8 3.09 -7.99 4.46
N VAL A 9 3.06 -8.46 5.71
CA VAL A 9 2.41 -9.72 6.10
C VAL A 9 1.36 -9.44 7.17
N PRO A 10 0.24 -10.17 7.19
CA PRO A 10 -0.74 -9.99 8.26
C PRO A 10 -0.12 -10.38 9.61
N THR A 11 -0.45 -9.65 10.66
CA THR A 11 -0.17 -10.09 12.03
C THR A 11 -1.25 -11.02 12.53
N SER A 12 -1.02 -11.69 13.67
CA SER A 12 -2.01 -12.59 14.28
C SER A 12 -3.33 -11.92 14.71
N GLN A 13 -3.40 -10.58 14.64
CA GLN A 13 -4.61 -9.80 14.91
C GLN A 13 -5.40 -9.45 13.63
N HIS A 14 -4.82 -9.68 12.45
CA HIS A 14 -5.50 -9.46 11.17
C HIS A 14 -6.59 -10.52 10.96
N GLU A 15 -7.74 -10.13 10.41
CA GLU A 15 -8.87 -11.05 10.18
C GLU A 15 -8.50 -12.21 9.25
N ASP A 16 -7.76 -11.91 8.18
CA ASP A 16 -7.31 -12.90 7.19
C ASP A 16 -5.96 -13.56 7.51
N PHE A 17 -5.46 -13.49 8.75
CA PHE A 17 -4.13 -14.02 9.11
C PHE A 17 -3.91 -15.49 8.69
N SER A 18 -4.97 -16.30 8.65
CA SER A 18 -4.90 -17.70 8.24
C SER A 18 -5.10 -17.95 6.74
N GLU A 19 -5.37 -16.92 5.95
CA GLU A 19 -5.75 -17.04 4.54
C GLU A 19 -4.73 -16.39 3.60
N VAL A 20 -4.11 -15.29 4.02
CA VAL A 20 -3.13 -14.55 3.21
C VAL A 20 -1.72 -14.71 3.74
N GLU A 21 -0.75 -14.87 2.84
CA GLU A 21 0.67 -14.92 3.20
C GLU A 21 1.24 -13.52 3.38
N GLY A 22 0.78 -12.60 2.53
CA GLY A 22 1.22 -11.23 2.51
C GLY A 22 0.47 -10.41 1.47
N ALA A 23 0.90 -9.16 1.32
CA ALA A 23 0.36 -8.25 0.35
C ALA A 23 1.44 -7.29 -0.16
N TRP A 24 1.27 -6.89 -1.42
CA TRP A 24 1.83 -5.67 -1.94
C TRP A 24 0.85 -4.53 -1.67
N ILE A 25 1.28 -3.50 -0.96
CA ILE A 25 0.42 -2.40 -0.54
C ILE A 25 0.86 -1.13 -1.23
N ASN A 26 0.00 -0.56 -2.06
CA ASN A 26 0.20 0.74 -2.69
C ASN A 26 -0.51 1.81 -1.85
N ALA A 27 0.25 2.76 -1.32
CA ALA A 27 -0.23 3.89 -0.54
C ALA A 27 -0.09 5.18 -1.36
N TRP A 28 -1.23 5.80 -1.64
CA TRP A 28 -1.34 7.08 -2.32
C TRP A 28 -1.57 8.18 -1.28
N ILE A 29 -0.55 8.99 -1.07
CA ILE A 29 -0.55 10.04 -0.05
C ILE A 29 -0.56 11.41 -0.74
N PRO A 30 -1.61 12.23 -0.56
CA PRO A 30 -1.66 13.56 -1.15
C PRO A 30 -0.59 14.47 -0.53
N SER A 31 -0.03 15.38 -1.33
CA SER A 31 0.96 16.37 -0.89
C SER A 31 0.42 17.32 0.20
N ALA A 32 -0.91 17.48 0.29
CA ALA A 32 -1.54 18.22 1.38
C ALA A 32 -1.34 17.58 2.76
N HIS A 33 -1.08 16.27 2.83
CA HIS A 33 -0.88 15.53 4.08
C HIS A 33 0.59 15.32 4.43
N ALA A 34 1.49 15.42 3.46
CA ALA A 34 2.91 15.16 3.64
C ALA A 34 3.76 16.23 2.93
N VAL A 35 4.69 16.83 3.67
CA VAL A 35 5.60 17.85 3.14
C VAL A 35 6.79 17.24 2.39
N ASP A 36 7.04 15.95 2.60
CA ASP A 36 8.09 15.18 1.95
C ASP A 36 7.78 13.68 1.98
N ILE A 37 8.56 12.90 1.24
CA ILE A 37 8.37 11.45 1.09
C ILE A 37 8.53 10.68 2.41
N ARG A 38 9.31 11.18 3.38
CA ARG A 38 9.50 10.51 4.68
C ARG A 38 8.28 10.68 5.55
N THR A 39 7.67 11.86 5.50
CA THR A 39 6.40 12.15 6.17
C THR A 39 5.29 11.28 5.57
N ALA A 40 5.26 11.14 4.23
CA ALA A 40 4.32 10.26 3.54
C ALA A 40 4.52 8.78 3.93
N GLU A 41 5.77 8.31 3.99
CA GLU A 41 6.10 6.96 4.46
C GLU A 41 5.63 6.73 5.89
N GLY A 42 5.87 7.67 6.81
CA GLY A 42 5.41 7.57 8.20
C GLY A 42 3.90 7.41 8.30
N LEU A 43 3.14 8.25 7.60
CA LEU A 43 1.67 8.17 7.54
C LEU A 43 1.19 6.82 6.99
N ALA A 44 1.82 6.35 5.91
CA ALA A 44 1.46 5.07 5.31
C ALA A 44 1.77 3.90 6.24
N ARG A 45 2.93 3.92 6.91
CA ARG A 45 3.32 2.89 7.87
C ARG A 45 2.36 2.84 9.05
N ASP A 46 2.05 3.98 9.65
CA ASP A 46 1.12 4.07 10.78
C ASP A 46 -0.25 3.50 10.40
N HIS A 47 -0.75 3.81 9.20
CA HIS A 47 -2.02 3.28 8.71
C HIS A 47 -1.98 1.75 8.52
N ILE A 48 -0.97 1.25 7.80
CA ILE A 48 -0.83 -0.18 7.51
C ILE A 48 -0.69 -1.00 8.81
N GLU A 49 0.14 -0.53 9.75
CA GLU A 49 0.34 -1.20 11.04
C GLU A 49 -0.91 -1.14 11.93
N SER A 50 -1.66 -0.03 11.89
CA SER A 50 -2.94 0.08 12.59
C SER A 50 -3.99 -0.91 12.08
N SER A 51 -3.88 -1.29 10.81
CA SER A 51 -4.68 -2.32 10.15
C SER A 51 -4.15 -3.74 10.38
N HIS A 52 -3.28 -3.93 11.38
CA HIS A 52 -2.74 -5.23 11.78
C HIS A 52 -1.85 -5.91 10.72
N TRP A 53 -1.18 -5.13 9.86
CA TRP A 53 -0.13 -5.61 8.96
C TRP A 53 1.26 -5.30 9.51
N PHE A 54 2.19 -6.25 9.39
CA PHE A 54 3.60 -6.04 9.66
C PHE A 54 4.33 -5.75 8.35
N ILE A 55 4.91 -4.57 8.24
CA ILE A 55 5.66 -4.15 7.05
C ILE A 55 7.04 -4.80 7.07
N LYS A 56 7.33 -5.59 6.04
CA LYS A 56 8.66 -6.20 5.86
C LYS A 56 9.66 -5.15 5.39
N TYR A 57 9.34 -4.45 4.30
CA TYR A 57 10.15 -3.36 3.76
C TYR A 57 9.33 -2.46 2.83
N LEU A 58 9.89 -1.28 2.57
CA LEU A 58 9.45 -0.36 1.52
C LEU A 58 10.18 -0.74 0.23
N ASP A 59 9.43 -1.11 -0.80
CA ASP A 59 9.97 -1.55 -2.09
C ASP A 59 10.22 -0.36 -3.02
N GLN A 60 9.21 0.48 -3.18
CA GLN A 60 9.29 1.68 -4.02
C GLN A 60 8.68 2.88 -3.31
N ALA A 61 9.29 4.05 -3.51
CA ALA A 61 8.72 5.33 -3.13
C ALA A 61 8.95 6.33 -4.25
N SER A 62 7.91 7.02 -4.67
CA SER A 62 7.97 7.98 -5.78
C SER A 62 7.14 9.20 -5.46
N GLU A 63 7.71 10.37 -5.74
CA GLU A 63 6.97 11.62 -5.80
C GLU A 63 6.41 11.76 -7.22
N LEU A 64 5.10 11.87 -7.32
CA LEU A 64 4.40 12.04 -8.57
C LEU A 64 4.00 13.51 -8.72
N ASP A 65 4.42 14.12 -9.81
CA ASP A 65 3.86 15.39 -10.25
C ASP A 65 2.46 15.13 -10.82
N GLU A 66 1.47 15.90 -10.34
CA GLU A 66 0.05 15.71 -10.69
C GLU A 66 -0.18 15.95 -12.19
N ASP A 67 0.69 16.74 -12.83
CA ASP A 67 0.63 17.08 -14.25
C ASP A 67 1.33 16.05 -15.17
N GLU A 68 2.16 15.14 -14.62
CA GLU A 68 2.97 14.19 -15.41
C GLU A 68 2.50 12.73 -15.28
N PHE A 69 1.61 12.43 -14.35
CA PHE A 69 1.15 11.06 -14.12
C PHE A 69 -0.05 10.69 -15.02
N GLU A 70 0.15 9.75 -15.94
CA GLU A 70 -0.92 9.10 -16.69
C GLU A 70 -1.31 7.79 -15.98
N PRO A 71 -2.43 7.76 -15.22
CA PRO A 71 -2.87 6.53 -14.57
C PRO A 71 -3.23 5.47 -15.61
N LEU A 72 -2.81 4.22 -15.34
CA LEU A 72 -3.38 3.06 -16.02
C LEU A 72 -4.82 2.83 -15.52
N ASP A 73 -5.67 2.17 -16.32
CA ASP A 73 -7.11 2.00 -16.01
C ASP A 73 -7.36 1.49 -14.57
N ASP A 74 -6.52 0.59 -14.05
CA ASP A 74 -6.67 0.01 -12.70
C ASP A 74 -6.27 0.97 -11.56
N ASP A 75 -5.46 2.00 -11.84
CA ASP A 75 -4.97 2.97 -10.84
C ASP A 75 -5.75 4.30 -10.85
N GLU A 76 -6.61 4.52 -11.85
CA GLU A 76 -7.29 5.80 -12.07
C GLU A 76 -8.16 6.22 -10.88
N GLU A 77 -8.88 5.28 -10.26
CA GLU A 77 -9.76 5.58 -9.12
C GLU A 77 -8.97 6.05 -7.89
N TYR A 78 -7.87 5.36 -7.59
CA TYR A 78 -7.03 5.67 -6.42
C TYR A 78 -6.26 6.97 -6.63
N PHE A 79 -5.77 7.19 -7.85
CA PHE A 79 -5.14 8.44 -8.24
C PHE A 79 -6.12 9.63 -8.08
N ARG A 80 -7.36 9.50 -8.58
CA ARG A 80 -8.40 10.54 -8.42
C ARG A 80 -8.76 10.79 -6.95
N THR A 81 -8.80 9.74 -6.13
CA THR A 81 -9.04 9.86 -4.68
C THR A 81 -7.92 10.65 -4.00
N ALA A 82 -6.67 10.35 -4.36
CA ALA A 82 -5.50 11.09 -3.88
C ALA A 82 -5.50 12.56 -4.33
N LEU A 83 -5.86 12.83 -5.59
CA LEU A 83 -6.03 14.20 -6.10
C LEU A 83 -7.14 14.98 -5.39
N ALA A 84 -8.21 14.29 -4.95
CA ALA A 84 -9.26 14.91 -4.14
C ALA A 84 -8.80 15.26 -2.71
N GLY A 85 -7.58 14.88 -2.33
CA GLY A 85 -6.99 15.14 -1.02
C GLY A 85 -7.26 14.03 0.00
N GLU A 86 -7.73 12.87 -0.42
CA GLU A 86 -7.96 11.71 0.44
C GLU A 86 -6.82 10.69 0.30
N GLN A 87 -6.48 9.97 1.36
CA GLN A 87 -5.48 8.90 1.27
C GLN A 87 -6.13 7.64 0.69
N ALA A 88 -5.43 6.94 -0.21
CA ALA A 88 -5.90 5.66 -0.74
C ALA A 88 -4.87 4.57 -0.49
N PHE A 89 -5.34 3.40 -0.03
CA PHE A 89 -4.51 2.24 0.25
C PHE A 89 -5.06 1.02 -0.48
N VAL A 90 -4.25 0.42 -1.35
CA VAL A 90 -4.63 -0.73 -2.16
C VAL A 90 -3.82 -1.93 -1.71
N PHE A 91 -4.51 -2.96 -1.22
CA PHE A 91 -3.89 -4.18 -0.69
C PHE A 91 -4.02 -5.30 -1.73
N HIS A 92 -2.93 -5.60 -2.43
CA HIS A 92 -2.84 -6.73 -3.34
C HIS A 92 -2.37 -7.97 -2.57
N THR A 93 -3.30 -8.63 -1.89
CA THR A 93 -3.03 -9.82 -1.09
C THR A 93 -2.72 -11.03 -1.97
N TYR A 94 -1.78 -11.88 -1.54
CA TYR A 94 -1.53 -13.18 -2.15
C TYR A 94 -1.72 -14.31 -1.12
N PRO A 95 -2.30 -15.45 -1.56
CA PRO A 95 -2.68 -16.53 -0.65
C PRO A 95 -1.45 -17.22 -0.08
N LEU A 96 -1.62 -17.88 1.07
CA LEU A 96 -0.66 -18.88 1.54
C LEU A 96 -0.41 -19.92 0.46
N GLU A 97 0.83 -20.01 -0.03
CA GLU A 97 1.26 -21.14 -0.85
C GLU A 97 1.11 -22.42 -0.01
N ARG A 98 -0.06 -23.06 -0.11
CA ARG A 98 -0.20 -24.44 0.33
C ARG A 98 0.67 -25.25 -0.60
N ASN A 99 1.86 -25.62 -0.12
CA ASN A 99 2.69 -26.64 -0.74
C ASN A 99 1.77 -27.76 -1.25
N GLN A 100 1.55 -27.80 -2.56
CA GLN A 100 0.95 -28.95 -3.21
C GLN A 100 2.03 -30.02 -3.13
N GLN A 101 2.05 -30.76 -2.02
CA GLN A 101 2.74 -32.04 -1.94
C GLN A 101 2.05 -32.93 -2.97
N THR A 102 2.60 -32.96 -4.19
CA THR A 102 2.39 -34.07 -5.11
C THR A 102 2.89 -35.33 -4.43
N GLU A 103 1.92 -36.21 -4.14
CA GLU A 103 2.08 -37.60 -3.72
C GLU A 103 2.94 -38.42 -4.71
#